data_AF-A0A109RTL4-F1
#
_entry.id   AF-A0A109RTL4-F1
#
_cell.length_a   1.000
_cell.length_b   1.000
_cell.length_c   1.000
_cell.angle_alpha   90.00
_cell.angle_beta   90.00
_cell.angle_gamma   90.00
#
_symmetry.space_group_name_H-M   'P 1'
#
loop_
_entity.id
_entity.type
_entity.pdbx_description
1 polymer ?
#
loop_
_entity_poly.entity_id
_entity_poly.type
_entity_poly.pdbx_seq_one_letter_code
_entity_poly.pdbx_strand_id
1 'polypeptide(L)'
;MKKIITALLITCLNSAVFAEVKNTKDLPGHYYLQGVREVGSELLLGKDGQFQWMMSYGAVDQYAQGTWLVDKGNVLLVSTPAAENPSFRLFTEDEMRIRKPAKAGTWVAIVGIPQVGPTPGVAVKFESKTGKTLTAISDANGDAIVDMPDSEEWMRAGLRGAKSKSDWQWFAIPAERKKDRIAAFANSDESQARPATFEKLQLKIEEKGLRISDQEAMPRGLYTKQ
;
A
#
# COMPACT_ATOMS: atom_id res chain seq x y z
N MET A 1 -7.57 -61.12 61.28
CA MET A 1 -8.17 -59.78 61.38
C MET A 1 -7.27 -58.77 60.65
N LYS A 2 -7.55 -58.45 59.38
CA LYS A 2 -6.81 -57.43 58.61
C LYS A 2 -7.82 -56.52 57.91
N LYS A 3 -7.57 -55.22 58.04
CA LYS A 3 -8.49 -54.10 57.84
C LYS A 3 -8.76 -53.81 56.36
N ILE A 4 -10.00 -53.40 56.10
CA ILE A 4 -10.53 -52.86 54.85
C ILE A 4 -9.98 -51.44 54.65
N ILE A 5 -9.50 -51.13 53.44
CA ILE A 5 -9.36 -49.76 52.95
C ILE A 5 -9.91 -49.75 51.52
N THR A 6 -11.11 -49.22 51.36
CA THR A 6 -11.73 -48.92 50.07
C THR A 6 -11.39 -47.47 49.72
N ALA A 7 -10.63 -47.26 48.65
CA ALA A 7 -10.39 -45.94 48.06
C ALA A 7 -11.33 -45.76 46.86
N LEU A 8 -12.21 -44.76 46.92
CA LEU A 8 -13.14 -44.37 45.87
C LEU A 8 -12.45 -43.32 44.98
N LEU A 9 -12.10 -43.68 43.74
CA LEU A 9 -11.56 -42.74 42.76
C LEU A 9 -12.73 -42.10 41.98
N ILE A 10 -12.92 -40.79 42.14
CA ILE A 10 -13.82 -39.99 41.30
C ILE A 10 -13.02 -39.51 40.10
N THR A 11 -13.30 -40.06 38.92
CA THR A 11 -12.75 -39.60 37.64
C THR A 11 -13.69 -38.54 37.03
N CYS A 12 -13.32 -37.26 37.18
CA CYS A 12 -13.91 -36.18 36.40
C CYS A 12 -13.45 -36.32 34.94
N LEU A 13 -14.35 -36.67 34.02
CA LEU A 13 -14.11 -36.53 32.59
C LEU A 13 -14.16 -35.04 32.23
N ASN A 14 -12.99 -34.43 32.03
CA ASN A 14 -12.88 -33.14 31.35
C ASN A 14 -13.16 -33.37 29.86
N SER A 15 -14.38 -33.06 29.42
CA SER A 15 -14.68 -32.89 28.00
C SER A 15 -13.96 -31.62 27.52
N ALA A 16 -12.76 -31.78 26.98
CA ALA A 16 -12.13 -30.74 26.20
C ALA A 16 -12.98 -30.52 24.93
N VAL A 17 -13.74 -29.42 24.92
CA VAL A 17 -14.38 -28.92 23.69
C VAL A 17 -13.25 -28.47 22.78
N PHE A 18 -12.85 -29.32 21.84
CA PHE A 18 -12.02 -28.90 20.73
C PHE A 18 -12.87 -27.96 19.87
N ALA A 19 -12.51 -26.68 19.87
CA ALA A 19 -13.05 -25.73 18.90
C ALA A 19 -12.76 -26.28 17.49
N GLU A 20 -13.80 -26.46 16.69
CA GLU A 20 -13.69 -26.93 15.32
C GLU A 20 -12.88 -25.89 14.53
N VAL A 21 -11.64 -26.23 14.18
CA VAL A 21 -10.85 -25.41 13.27
C VAL A 21 -11.52 -25.56 11.90
N LYS A 22 -12.37 -24.60 11.53
CA LYS A 22 -12.95 -24.49 10.19
C LYS A 22 -11.84 -24.73 9.18
N ASN A 23 -12.06 -25.67 8.26
CA ASN A 23 -11.06 -26.14 7.32
C ASN A 23 -10.51 -24.98 6.48
N THR A 24 -9.32 -24.51 6.83
CA THR A 24 -8.70 -23.33 6.24
C THR A 24 -8.33 -23.54 4.76
N LYS A 25 -8.35 -24.80 4.29
CA LYS A 25 -8.11 -25.18 2.90
C LYS A 25 -9.16 -24.64 1.92
N ASP A 26 -10.36 -24.31 2.41
CA ASP A 26 -11.46 -23.80 1.58
C ASP A 26 -11.54 -22.26 1.54
N LEU A 27 -10.65 -21.57 2.24
CA LEU A 27 -10.60 -20.10 2.27
C LEU A 27 -10.06 -19.44 0.98
N PRO A 28 -9.09 -20.00 0.23
CA PRO A 28 -8.66 -19.36 -1.01
C PRO A 28 -9.82 -19.23 -2.01
N GLY A 29 -10.02 -18.03 -2.56
CA GLY A 29 -11.21 -17.70 -3.35
C GLY A 29 -11.34 -16.24 -3.70
N HIS A 30 -12.24 -15.94 -4.63
CA HIS A 30 -12.65 -14.57 -4.91
C HIS A 30 -13.97 -14.27 -4.20
N TYR A 31 -14.00 -13.19 -3.42
CA TYR A 31 -15.12 -12.82 -2.59
C TYR A 31 -15.63 -11.43 -2.96
N TYR A 32 -16.95 -11.30 -3.06
CA TYR A 32 -17.61 -10.04 -3.39
C TYR A 32 -18.44 -9.56 -2.22
N LEU A 33 -18.37 -8.25 -1.94
CA LEU A 33 -19.17 -7.62 -0.90
C LEU A 33 -20.67 -7.71 -1.22
N GLN A 34 -21.44 -8.22 -0.27
CA GLN A 34 -22.90 -8.32 -0.35
C GLN A 34 -23.58 -7.48 0.72
N GLY A 35 -24.81 -7.05 0.43
CA GLY A 35 -25.71 -6.43 1.38
C GLY A 35 -25.45 -4.94 1.67
N VAL A 36 -24.63 -4.28 0.85
CA VAL A 36 -24.31 -2.85 0.95
C VAL A 36 -24.68 -2.17 -0.37
N ARG A 37 -25.24 -0.95 -0.30
CA ARG A 37 -25.53 -0.11 -1.48
C ARG A 37 -24.41 0.90 -1.70
N GLU A 38 -24.23 1.32 -2.95
CA GLU A 38 -23.27 2.37 -3.35
C GLU A 38 -21.79 2.10 -3.02
N VAL A 39 -21.47 0.89 -2.56
CA VAL A 39 -20.11 0.44 -2.25
C VAL A 39 -19.85 -0.86 -2.98
N GLY A 40 -18.84 -0.86 -3.86
CA GLY A 40 -18.29 -2.07 -4.45
C GLY A 40 -17.04 -2.48 -3.70
N SER A 41 -16.88 -3.76 -3.38
CA SER A 41 -15.62 -4.26 -2.82
C SER A 41 -15.41 -5.73 -3.12
N GLU A 42 -14.15 -6.08 -3.37
CA GLU A 42 -13.72 -7.42 -3.73
C GLU A 42 -12.50 -7.81 -2.89
N LEU A 43 -12.42 -9.09 -2.53
CA LEU A 43 -11.30 -9.69 -1.81
C LEU A 43 -10.91 -10.98 -2.50
N LEU A 44 -9.68 -11.05 -3.00
CA LEU A 44 -9.07 -12.28 -3.50
C LEU A 44 -8.13 -12.84 -2.43
N LEU A 45 -8.38 -14.07 -1.98
CA LEU A 45 -7.45 -14.85 -1.17
C LEU A 45 -6.77 -15.91 -2.05
N GLY A 46 -5.48 -15.73 -2.33
CA GLY A 46 -4.66 -16.64 -3.10
C GLY A 46 -4.27 -17.90 -2.30
N LYS A 47 -4.10 -19.03 -3.00
CA LYS A 47 -3.65 -20.30 -2.39
C LYS A 47 -2.19 -20.24 -1.91
N ASP A 48 -1.43 -19.28 -2.43
CA ASP A 48 -0.05 -18.95 -2.09
C ASP A 48 0.06 -18.09 -0.82
N GLY A 49 -1.06 -17.72 -0.19
CA GLY A 49 -1.08 -16.85 0.98
C GLY A 49 -1.06 -15.37 0.64
N GLN A 50 -1.18 -14.99 -0.63
CA GLN A 50 -1.30 -13.58 -1.04
C GLN A 50 -2.76 -13.12 -1.06
N PHE A 51 -3.04 -11.86 -0.79
CA PHE A 51 -4.36 -11.27 -0.98
C PHE A 51 -4.32 -10.02 -1.85
N GLN A 52 -5.46 -9.73 -2.48
CA GLN A 52 -5.76 -8.44 -3.07
C GLN A 52 -7.14 -8.00 -2.57
N TRP A 53 -7.27 -6.73 -2.23
CA TRP A 53 -8.49 -6.13 -1.74
C TRP A 53 -8.70 -4.77 -2.40
N MET A 54 -9.91 -4.50 -2.85
CA MET A 54 -10.30 -3.18 -3.32
C MET A 54 -11.66 -2.77 -2.79
N MET A 55 -11.88 -1.48 -2.64
CA MET A 55 -13.19 -0.90 -2.38
C MET A 55 -13.36 0.39 -3.17
N SER A 56 -14.52 0.58 -3.76
CA SER A 56 -14.92 1.83 -4.39
C SER A 56 -16.18 2.37 -3.70
N TYR A 57 -16.16 3.64 -3.32
CA TYR A 57 -17.28 4.36 -2.76
C TYR A 57 -17.29 5.81 -3.27
N GLY A 58 -18.31 6.16 -4.06
CA GLY A 58 -18.38 7.46 -4.72
C GLY A 58 -17.18 7.71 -5.62
N ALA A 59 -16.37 8.73 -5.29
CA ALA A 59 -15.13 9.08 -6.00
C ALA A 59 -13.86 8.58 -5.29
N VAL A 60 -14.01 7.72 -4.27
CA VAL A 60 -12.89 7.20 -3.47
C VAL A 60 -12.68 5.73 -3.80
N ASP A 61 -11.51 5.42 -4.35
CA ASP A 61 -11.02 4.06 -4.52
C ASP A 61 -9.94 3.76 -3.48
N GLN A 62 -10.09 2.64 -2.80
CA GLN A 62 -9.14 2.13 -1.82
C GLN A 62 -8.62 0.78 -2.27
N TYR A 63 -7.34 0.51 -1.95
CA TYR A 63 -6.66 -0.70 -2.34
C TYR A 63 -5.77 -1.21 -1.20
N ALA A 64 -5.60 -2.52 -1.12
CA ALA A 64 -4.58 -3.17 -0.30
C ALA A 64 -4.19 -4.51 -0.92
N GLN A 65 -2.93 -4.87 -0.81
CA GLN A 65 -2.41 -6.19 -1.16
C GLN A 65 -1.36 -6.62 -0.15
N GLY A 66 -1.13 -7.91 -0.02
CA GLY A 66 -0.11 -8.44 0.88
C GLY A 66 -0.30 -9.91 1.17
N THR A 67 -0.02 -10.33 2.39
CA THR A 67 -0.20 -11.72 2.83
C THR A 67 -1.46 -11.88 3.68
N TRP A 68 -2.03 -13.07 3.68
CA TRP A 68 -3.10 -13.43 4.61
C TRP A 68 -2.75 -14.71 5.37
N LEU A 69 -3.27 -14.80 6.58
CA LEU A 69 -3.16 -15.98 7.43
C LEU A 69 -4.43 -16.18 8.25
N VAL A 70 -4.60 -17.37 8.82
CA VAL A 70 -5.64 -17.62 9.82
C VAL A 70 -5.04 -17.47 11.21
N ASP A 71 -5.55 -16.53 11.99
CA ASP A 71 -5.19 -16.31 13.39
C ASP A 71 -6.43 -16.39 14.28
N LYS A 72 -6.40 -17.32 15.25
CA LYS A 72 -7.48 -17.53 16.24
C LYS A 72 -8.89 -17.62 15.61
N GLY A 73 -9.03 -18.34 14.50
CA GLY A 73 -10.30 -18.53 13.81
C GLY A 73 -10.76 -17.33 12.95
N ASN A 74 -9.90 -16.35 12.72
CA ASN A 74 -10.16 -15.20 11.84
C ASN A 74 -9.17 -15.19 10.68
N VAL A 75 -9.55 -14.60 9.56
CA VAL A 75 -8.61 -14.24 8.49
C VAL A 75 -7.96 -12.91 8.86
N LEU A 76 -6.64 -12.86 8.90
CA LEU A 76 -5.87 -11.64 9.07
C LEU A 76 -5.18 -11.32 7.75
N LEU A 77 -5.51 -10.16 7.18
CA LEU A 77 -4.81 -9.57 6.05
C LEU A 77 -3.71 -8.67 6.59
N VAL A 78 -2.50 -8.79 6.07
CA VAL A 78 -1.34 -7.96 6.40
C VAL A 78 -0.81 -7.35 5.11
N SER A 79 -1.02 -6.05 4.95
CA SER A 79 -0.65 -5.35 3.74
C SER A 79 0.87 -5.27 3.58
N THR A 80 1.35 -5.38 2.35
CA THR A 80 2.72 -5.04 2.00
C THR A 80 2.93 -3.55 2.25
N PRO A 81 3.84 -3.15 3.14
CA PRO A 81 4.13 -1.74 3.35
C PRO A 81 4.75 -1.16 2.08
N ALA A 82 4.53 0.13 1.87
CA ALA A 82 5.20 0.84 0.79
C ALA A 82 6.72 0.75 1.01
N ALA A 83 7.49 0.43 -0.05
CA ALA A 83 8.93 0.19 0.05
C ALA A 83 9.66 1.36 0.74
N GLU A 84 10.40 1.11 1.82
CA GLU A 84 11.11 2.21 2.51
C GLU A 84 12.17 2.88 1.61
N ASN A 85 12.75 2.11 0.69
CA ASN A 85 13.81 2.54 -0.22
C ASN A 85 13.42 2.27 -1.67
N PRO A 86 12.50 3.07 -2.24
CA PRO A 86 12.04 2.87 -3.60
C PRO A 86 13.17 3.11 -4.61
N SER A 87 13.22 2.33 -5.69
CA SER A 87 14.18 2.56 -6.78
C SER A 87 13.64 3.51 -7.83
N PHE A 88 14.45 4.49 -8.23
CA PHE A 88 14.07 5.49 -9.23
C PHE A 88 14.93 5.48 -10.48
N ARG A 89 14.35 5.97 -11.58
CA ARG A 89 15.08 6.39 -12.79
C ARG A 89 14.43 7.62 -13.39
N LEU A 90 15.11 8.32 -14.30
CA LEU A 90 14.44 9.33 -15.13
C LEU A 90 13.41 8.66 -16.04
N PHE A 91 12.31 9.37 -16.29
CA PHE A 91 11.41 9.01 -17.40
C PHE A 91 12.16 9.11 -18.72
N THR A 92 11.87 8.16 -19.63
CA THR A 92 12.29 8.26 -21.02
C THR A 92 11.52 9.39 -21.72
N GLU A 93 11.99 9.80 -22.90
CA GLU A 93 11.27 10.81 -23.69
C GLU A 93 9.85 10.36 -24.07
N ASP A 94 9.66 9.09 -24.39
CA ASP A 94 8.34 8.54 -24.75
C ASP A 94 7.37 8.48 -23.55
N GLU A 95 7.91 8.34 -22.33
CA GLU A 95 7.12 8.38 -21.09
C GLU A 95 6.75 9.81 -20.69
N MET A 96 7.54 10.79 -21.12
CA MET A 96 7.30 12.21 -20.86
C MET A 96 6.19 12.76 -21.75
N ARG A 97 4.95 12.46 -21.34
CA ARG A 97 3.75 13.01 -21.98
C ARG A 97 3.47 14.47 -21.64
N ILE A 98 4.35 15.14 -20.91
CA ILE A 98 4.16 16.50 -20.38
C ILE A 98 4.64 17.51 -21.42
N ARG A 99 3.71 18.34 -21.91
CA ARG A 99 3.93 19.23 -23.06
C ARG A 99 4.02 20.71 -22.72
N LYS A 100 3.92 21.09 -21.44
CA LYS A 100 3.96 22.49 -21.02
C LYS A 100 5.11 22.72 -20.05
N PRO A 101 6.05 23.62 -20.37
CA PRO A 101 7.10 24.04 -19.44
C PRO A 101 6.52 24.58 -18.12
N ALA A 102 7.24 24.42 -17.03
CA ALA A 102 6.89 25.04 -15.76
C ALA A 102 7.05 26.56 -15.88
N LYS A 103 6.36 27.30 -15.01
CA LYS A 103 6.50 28.76 -14.97
C LYS A 103 7.96 29.14 -14.67
N ALA A 104 8.42 30.27 -15.21
CA ALA A 104 9.64 30.92 -14.72
C ALA A 104 9.51 31.11 -13.20
N GLY A 105 10.58 30.86 -12.47
CA GLY A 105 10.63 30.91 -11.02
C GLY A 105 10.25 29.60 -10.32
N THR A 106 9.87 28.56 -11.06
CA THR A 106 9.35 27.31 -10.48
C THR A 106 9.98 26.10 -11.15
N TRP A 107 10.42 25.13 -10.35
CA TRP A 107 10.86 23.82 -10.82
C TRP A 107 9.88 22.75 -10.34
N VAL A 108 9.57 21.80 -11.23
CA VAL A 108 8.63 20.72 -10.95
C VAL A 108 9.30 19.38 -11.20
N ALA A 109 9.40 18.56 -10.15
CA ALA A 109 9.72 17.16 -10.27
C ALA A 109 8.44 16.33 -10.21
N ILE A 110 8.29 15.37 -11.11
CA ILE A 110 7.08 14.56 -11.22
C ILE A 110 7.46 13.12 -10.96
N VAL A 111 6.81 12.49 -9.99
CA VAL A 111 7.13 11.13 -9.57
C VAL A 111 5.93 10.25 -9.82
N GLY A 112 6.14 9.16 -10.55
CA GLY A 112 5.06 8.26 -10.91
C GLY A 112 5.57 6.91 -11.38
N ILE A 113 4.65 6.00 -11.61
CA ILE A 113 4.91 4.71 -12.24
C ILE A 113 4.35 4.78 -13.66
N PRO A 114 5.19 4.56 -14.70
CA PRO A 114 4.74 4.61 -16.09
C PRO A 114 3.50 3.75 -16.30
N GLN A 115 2.48 4.32 -16.95
CA GLN A 115 1.19 3.69 -17.25
C GLN A 115 0.31 3.32 -16.04
N VAL A 116 0.79 3.50 -14.81
CA VAL A 116 0.04 3.16 -13.60
C VAL A 116 -0.52 4.40 -12.92
N GLY A 117 0.31 5.43 -12.70
CA GLY A 117 -0.16 6.66 -12.04
C GLY A 117 0.90 7.40 -11.24
N PRO A 118 0.51 8.46 -10.53
CA PRO A 118 1.41 9.27 -9.71
C PRO A 118 1.86 8.53 -8.44
N THR A 119 2.99 8.97 -7.89
CA THR A 119 3.57 8.42 -6.65
C THR A 119 3.75 9.54 -5.61
N PRO A 120 2.84 9.70 -4.64
CA PRO A 120 2.99 10.64 -3.55
C PRO A 120 4.08 10.21 -2.55
N GLY A 121 4.49 11.12 -1.66
CA GLY A 121 5.33 10.76 -0.51
C GLY A 121 6.80 10.47 -0.86
N VAL A 122 7.28 10.95 -2.00
CA VAL A 122 8.68 10.91 -2.39
C VAL A 122 9.31 12.27 -2.11
N ALA A 123 10.37 12.30 -1.31
CA ALA A 123 11.14 13.51 -1.12
C ALA A 123 12.05 13.72 -2.34
N VAL A 124 11.99 14.92 -2.91
CA VAL A 124 12.84 15.34 -4.02
C VAL A 124 13.69 16.52 -3.56
N LYS A 125 15.00 16.34 -3.60
CA LYS A 125 15.97 17.41 -3.39
C LYS A 125 16.41 17.97 -4.74
N PHE A 126 16.14 19.25 -4.94
CA PHE A 126 16.54 20.00 -6.12
C PHE A 126 17.90 20.63 -5.86
N GLU A 127 18.82 20.52 -6.81
CA GLU A 127 20.12 21.18 -6.74
C GLU A 127 20.36 21.98 -8.02
N SER A 128 20.65 23.26 -7.82
CA SER A 128 20.98 24.19 -8.89
C SER A 128 22.45 24.11 -9.30
N LYS A 129 22.78 24.70 -10.45
CA LYS A 129 24.15 24.85 -10.94
C LYS A 129 25.07 25.62 -9.98
N THR A 130 24.54 26.54 -9.17
CA THR A 130 25.32 27.29 -8.17
C THR A 130 25.44 26.56 -6.83
N GLY A 131 24.81 25.39 -6.68
CA GLY A 131 24.82 24.60 -5.46
C GLY A 131 23.69 24.93 -4.47
N LYS A 132 22.81 25.90 -4.77
CA LYS A 132 21.58 26.10 -3.98
C LYS A 132 20.71 24.85 -4.05
N THR A 133 20.20 24.43 -2.89
CA THR A 133 19.31 23.27 -2.78
C THR A 133 17.98 23.64 -2.13
N LEU A 134 16.91 23.00 -2.60
CA LEU A 134 15.58 23.02 -2.00
C LEU A 134 15.04 21.59 -1.96
N THR A 135 14.05 21.32 -1.11
CA THR A 135 13.43 19.99 -1.01
C THR A 135 11.92 20.13 -0.93
N ALA A 136 11.21 19.29 -1.69
CA ALA A 136 9.76 19.16 -1.64
C ALA A 136 9.38 17.67 -1.58
N ILE A 137 8.14 17.37 -1.16
CA ILE A 137 7.58 16.03 -1.16
C ILE A 137 6.53 15.97 -2.26
N SER A 138 6.52 14.89 -3.05
CA SER A 138 5.50 14.70 -4.08
C SER A 138 4.10 14.58 -3.48
N ASP A 139 3.16 15.34 -4.04
CA ASP A 139 1.76 15.34 -3.63
C ASP A 139 0.97 14.18 -4.26
N ALA A 140 -0.36 14.18 -4.11
CA ALA A 140 -1.24 13.16 -4.68
C ALA A 140 -1.17 13.03 -6.21
N ASN A 141 -0.74 14.08 -6.92
CA ASN A 141 -0.51 14.07 -8.36
C ASN A 141 0.93 13.66 -8.72
N GLY A 142 1.76 13.36 -7.72
CA GLY A 142 3.16 13.01 -7.92
C GLY A 142 4.06 14.24 -8.06
N ASP A 143 3.53 15.45 -7.89
CA ASP A 143 4.27 16.68 -8.14
C ASP A 143 5.00 17.13 -6.88
N ALA A 144 6.31 17.32 -6.99
CA ALA A 144 7.14 18.03 -6.02
C ALA A 144 7.58 19.35 -6.64
N ILE A 145 7.19 20.47 -6.03
CA ILE A 145 7.33 21.81 -6.61
C ILE A 145 8.16 22.67 -5.68
N VAL A 146 9.12 23.42 -6.24
CA VAL A 146 9.89 24.44 -5.50
C VAL A 146 9.94 25.75 -6.26
N ASP A 147 9.92 26.85 -5.53
CA ASP A 147 10.20 28.18 -6.07
C ASP A 147 11.71 28.41 -6.09
N MET A 148 12.27 28.58 -7.29
CA MET A 148 13.70 28.77 -7.50
C MET A 148 13.93 30.04 -8.34
N PRO A 149 14.88 30.92 -7.97
CA PRO A 149 15.15 32.13 -8.75
C PRO A 149 15.46 31.83 -10.22
N ASP A 150 15.00 32.69 -11.13
CA ASP A 150 15.20 32.54 -12.58
C ASP A 150 16.67 32.54 -13.02
N SER A 151 17.56 33.07 -12.17
CA SER A 151 19.01 33.02 -12.38
C SER A 151 19.61 31.63 -12.21
N GLU A 152 18.90 30.70 -11.58
CA GLU A 152 19.35 29.34 -11.32
C GLU A 152 18.97 28.40 -12.46
N GLU A 153 19.83 27.42 -12.71
CA GLU A 153 19.56 26.31 -13.63
C GLU A 153 19.55 24.99 -12.84
N TRP A 154 18.56 24.14 -13.10
CA TRP A 154 18.44 22.85 -12.40
C TRP A 154 19.54 21.89 -12.87
N MET A 155 20.41 21.45 -11.96
CA MET A 155 21.55 20.60 -12.30
C MET A 155 21.28 19.12 -12.04
N ARG A 156 20.78 18.78 -10.85
CA ARG A 156 20.47 17.40 -10.47
C ARG A 156 19.30 17.34 -9.49
N ALA A 157 18.69 16.17 -9.40
CA ALA A 157 17.69 15.85 -8.41
C ALA A 157 18.11 14.64 -7.58
N GLY A 158 17.92 14.71 -6.27
CA GLY A 158 18.04 13.58 -5.37
C GLY A 158 16.64 13.07 -5.02
N LEU A 159 16.41 11.76 -5.07
CA LEU A 159 15.14 11.14 -4.70
C LEU A 159 15.32 10.09 -3.58
N ARG A 160 14.32 10.01 -2.70
CA ARG A 160 14.13 8.92 -1.73
C ARG A 160 12.70 8.93 -1.19
N GLY A 161 12.24 7.85 -0.58
CA GLY A 161 10.97 7.86 0.15
C GLY A 161 10.98 8.92 1.26
N ALA A 162 9.88 9.65 1.49
CA ALA A 162 9.86 10.76 2.45
C ALA A 162 10.14 10.32 3.90
N LYS A 163 9.81 9.08 4.25
CA LYS A 163 10.12 8.46 5.55
C LYS A 163 11.49 7.76 5.58
N SER A 164 12.15 7.64 4.43
CA SER A 164 13.43 6.94 4.31
C SER A 164 14.57 7.72 4.99
N LYS A 165 15.45 6.99 5.64
CA LYS A 165 16.73 7.51 6.17
C LYS A 165 17.91 7.21 5.25
N SER A 166 17.68 6.51 4.15
CA SER A 166 18.73 6.18 3.18
C SER A 166 19.26 7.41 2.46
N ASP A 167 20.41 7.22 1.83
CA ASP A 167 21.03 8.20 0.96
C ASP A 167 20.14 8.54 -0.24
N TRP A 168 20.38 9.73 -0.80
CA TRP A 168 19.67 10.22 -1.98
C TRP A 168 20.13 9.46 -3.22
N GLN A 169 19.18 9.01 -4.04
CA GLN A 169 19.47 8.57 -5.40
C GLN A 169 19.56 9.81 -6.29
N TRP A 170 20.76 10.09 -6.81
CA TRP A 170 21.04 11.30 -7.57
C TRP A 170 20.95 11.10 -9.07
N PHE A 171 20.27 12.02 -9.75
CA PHE A 171 20.08 12.02 -11.19
C PHE A 171 20.46 13.39 -11.76
N ALA A 172 21.34 13.40 -12.76
CA ALA A 172 21.61 14.61 -13.53
C ALA A 172 20.38 14.97 -14.38
N ILE A 173 20.01 16.24 -14.43
CA ILE A 173 18.86 16.68 -15.23
C ILE A 173 19.30 16.91 -16.69
N PRO A 174 18.69 16.25 -17.69
CA PRO A 174 18.98 16.50 -19.10
C PRO A 174 18.65 17.93 -19.54
N ALA A 175 19.40 18.47 -20.51
CA ALA A 175 19.27 19.87 -20.95
C ALA A 175 17.83 20.29 -21.30
N GLU A 176 17.07 19.45 -22.02
CA GLU A 176 15.67 19.73 -22.37
C GLU A 176 14.78 19.86 -21.12
N ARG A 177 14.97 18.98 -20.13
CA ARG A 177 14.26 19.05 -18.84
C ARG A 177 14.60 20.33 -18.08
N LYS A 178 15.87 20.78 -18.13
CA LYS A 178 16.30 22.04 -17.51
C LYS A 178 15.62 23.25 -18.14
N LYS A 179 15.58 23.28 -19.47
CA LYS A 179 14.95 24.36 -20.27
C LYS A 179 13.48 24.51 -19.91
N ASP A 180 12.78 23.38 -19.77
CA ASP A 180 11.37 23.35 -19.43
C ASP A 180 11.10 23.46 -17.92
N ARG A 181 12.16 23.39 -17.09
CA ARG A 181 12.09 23.37 -15.62
C ARG A 181 11.23 22.24 -15.06
N ILE A 182 11.14 21.13 -15.81
CA ILE A 182 10.37 19.94 -15.45
C ILE A 182 11.21 18.69 -15.69
N ALA A 183 11.25 17.80 -14.70
CA ALA A 183 11.77 16.45 -14.85
C ALA A 183 10.84 15.43 -14.22
N ALA A 184 10.62 14.28 -14.86
CA ALA A 184 9.87 13.18 -14.28
C ALA A 184 10.77 11.97 -13.95
N PHE A 185 10.40 11.25 -12.89
CA PHE A 185 11.14 10.15 -12.31
C PHE A 185 10.22 8.95 -12.10
N ALA A 186 10.59 7.83 -12.70
CA ALA A 186 9.86 6.58 -12.61
C ALA A 186 10.21 5.92 -11.29
N ASN A 187 9.19 5.65 -10.49
CA ASN A 187 9.31 4.75 -9.36
C ASN A 187 9.13 3.32 -9.87
N SER A 188 10.06 2.44 -9.52
CA SER A 188 10.00 1.03 -9.90
C SER A 188 9.25 0.16 -8.87
N ASP A 189 8.91 0.74 -7.71
CA ASP A 189 8.17 0.06 -6.65
C ASP A 189 6.66 0.32 -6.74
N GLU A 190 5.92 -0.64 -7.28
CA GLU A 190 4.46 -0.57 -7.44
C GLU A 190 3.70 -0.37 -6.11
N SER A 191 4.25 -0.87 -5.00
CA SER A 191 3.69 -0.68 -3.65
C SER A 191 3.57 0.79 -3.21
N GLN A 192 4.32 1.70 -3.85
CA GLN A 192 4.32 3.13 -3.54
C GLN A 192 3.25 3.92 -4.33
N ALA A 193 2.86 3.46 -5.52
CA ALA A 193 1.81 4.15 -6.29
C ALA A 193 0.42 3.94 -5.70
N ARG A 194 0.20 2.81 -5.02
CA ARG A 194 -1.07 2.47 -4.38
C ARG A 194 -0.81 2.09 -2.94
N PRO A 195 -0.60 3.07 -2.05
CA PRO A 195 -0.37 2.79 -0.64
C PRO A 195 -1.57 2.01 -0.09
N ALA A 196 -1.29 0.95 0.68
CA ALA A 196 -2.34 0.16 1.28
C ALA A 196 -3.20 1.00 2.21
N THR A 197 -4.52 0.91 2.07
CA THR A 197 -5.46 1.70 2.88
C THR A 197 -5.49 1.28 4.37
N PHE A 198 -4.94 0.11 4.69
CA PHE A 198 -4.76 -0.41 6.04
C PHE A 198 -3.44 -1.18 6.12
N GLU A 199 -2.84 -1.24 7.30
CA GLU A 199 -1.69 -2.12 7.56
C GLU A 199 -2.15 -3.56 7.83
N LYS A 200 -3.25 -3.70 8.60
CA LYS A 200 -3.86 -4.99 8.93
C LYS A 200 -5.38 -4.87 8.90
N LEU A 201 -6.03 -5.92 8.43
CA LEU A 201 -7.49 -6.03 8.45
C LEU A 201 -7.88 -7.45 8.89
N GLN A 202 -8.69 -7.54 9.94
CA GLN A 202 -9.17 -8.82 10.45
C GLN A 202 -10.60 -9.08 9.96
N LEU A 203 -10.86 -10.29 9.49
CA LEU A 203 -12.18 -10.75 9.08
C LEU A 203 -12.59 -11.99 9.88
N LYS A 204 -13.80 -11.95 10.44
CA LYS A 204 -14.46 -13.11 11.04
C LYS A 204 -14.90 -14.07 9.96
N ILE A 205 -14.66 -15.36 10.20
CA ILE A 205 -15.11 -16.44 9.31
C ILE A 205 -16.55 -16.82 9.68
N GLU A 206 -17.52 -16.29 8.96
CA GLU A 206 -18.93 -16.63 9.10
C GLU A 206 -19.30 -17.88 8.28
N GLU A 207 -20.52 -18.39 8.44
CA GLU A 207 -20.99 -19.56 7.67
C GLU A 207 -21.03 -19.27 6.17
N LYS A 208 -21.46 -18.07 5.78
CA LYS A 208 -21.71 -17.67 4.39
C LYS A 208 -20.60 -16.81 3.78
N GLY A 209 -19.51 -16.55 4.50
CA GLY A 209 -18.47 -15.65 4.01
C GLY A 209 -17.56 -15.08 5.09
N LEU A 210 -16.93 -13.96 4.74
CA LEU A 210 -16.01 -13.23 5.60
C LEU A 210 -16.58 -11.85 5.94
N ARG A 211 -16.49 -11.42 7.19
CA ARG A 211 -16.96 -10.10 7.63
C ARG A 211 -15.85 -9.37 8.36
N ILE A 212 -15.62 -8.10 8.03
CA ILE A 212 -14.65 -7.28 8.77
C ILE A 212 -15.02 -7.26 10.27
N SER A 213 -14.05 -7.57 11.11
CA SER A 213 -14.24 -7.71 12.56
C SER A 213 -14.56 -6.39 13.24
N ASP A 214 -13.87 -5.33 12.82
CA ASP A 214 -14.06 -3.97 13.31
C ASP A 214 -15.38 -3.40 12.76
N GLN A 215 -16.28 -2.98 13.65
CA GLN A 215 -17.60 -2.46 13.29
C GLN A 215 -17.56 -1.01 12.81
N GLU A 216 -16.48 -0.29 13.11
CA GLU A 216 -16.28 1.10 12.65
C GLU A 216 -15.62 1.13 11.28
N ALA A 217 -14.85 0.10 10.93
CA ALA A 217 -14.24 -0.06 9.62
C ALA A 217 -15.28 -0.24 8.51
N MET A 218 -14.95 0.26 7.33
CA MET A 218 -15.70 0.06 6.10
C MET A 218 -15.01 -0.97 5.20
N PRO A 219 -15.77 -1.71 4.37
CA PRO A 219 -17.23 -1.70 4.24
C PRO A 219 -17.94 -2.66 5.22
N ARG A 220 -19.18 -2.33 5.62
CA ARG A 220 -19.99 -3.10 6.59
C ARG A 220 -20.87 -4.19 5.94
N GLY A 221 -20.29 -4.99 5.05
CA GLY A 221 -21.00 -6.08 4.36
C GLY A 221 -20.43 -7.47 4.67
N LEU A 222 -21.00 -8.48 4.02
CA LEU A 222 -20.47 -9.84 4.03
C LEU A 222 -19.77 -10.09 2.70
N TYR A 223 -18.51 -10.49 2.73
CA TYR A 223 -17.80 -10.97 1.56
C TYR A 223 -18.18 -12.42 1.31
N THR A 224 -18.93 -12.69 0.25
CA THR A 224 -19.34 -14.04 -0.14
C THR A 224 -18.46 -14.55 -1.26
N LYS A 225 -17.98 -15.79 -1.12
CA LYS A 225 -17.17 -16.45 -2.15
C LYS A 225 -18.01 -16.77 -3.38
N GLN A 226 -17.49 -16.49 -4.58
CA GLN A 226 -18.06 -16.95 -5.86
C GLN A 226 -17.22 -18.08 -6.45
#